data_AF-A0A444ZNX2-F1
#
_entry.id   AF-A0A444ZNX2-F1
#
_cell.length_a   1.000
_cell.length_b   1.000
_cell.length_c   1.000
_cell.angle_alpha   90.00
_cell.angle_beta   90.00
_cell.angle_gamma   90.00
#
_symmetry.space_group_name_H-M   'P 1'
#
loop_
_entity.id
_entity.type
_entity.pdbx_description
1 polymer ?
#
loop_
_entity_poly.entity_id
_entity_poly.type
_entity_poly.pdbx_seq_one_letter_code
_entity_poly.pdbx_strand_id
1 'polypeptide(L)'
;MEFSSREVVIKAMKDYTIRRGVDYRVYVSEPTTFYAQCTQYGAGCDWLIRVTKMQKKYCWEIRRYNGSHTCTRFTISQDHSKLDSKTVAEAIKPLVEVDPSLKVKSVIAEVQPKFNNIINYHKAWLAKQKAVELIFGGWEASYETFPIWFEAMCHKEPSAVVHFETMPAYQRDDLVPDICVLHRVFWSYYPCIRGSAILRSQIQ
;
A
#
# COMPACT_ATOMS: atom_id res chain seq x y z
N MET A 1 19.23 -9.66 -22.80
CA MET A 1 18.65 -9.96 -21.47
C MET A 1 17.15 -10.14 -21.65
N GLU A 2 16.62 -11.27 -21.21
CA GLU A 2 15.20 -11.64 -21.35
C GLU A 2 14.49 -11.60 -19.98
N PHE A 3 13.20 -11.26 -19.98
CA PHE A 3 12.35 -11.18 -18.80
C PHE A 3 11.04 -11.92 -19.04
N SER A 4 10.48 -12.53 -18.00
CA SER A 4 9.23 -13.29 -18.09
C SER A 4 8.00 -12.41 -18.32
N SER A 5 8.00 -11.16 -17.85
CA SER A 5 6.87 -10.25 -18.02
C SER A 5 7.29 -8.78 -18.13
N ARG A 6 6.34 -7.94 -18.55
CA ARG A 6 6.49 -6.49 -18.63
C ARG A 6 6.74 -5.87 -17.26
N GLU A 7 6.01 -6.36 -16.27
CA GLU A 7 6.03 -5.89 -14.89
C GLU A 7 7.40 -6.16 -14.26
N VAL A 8 7.98 -7.34 -14.54
CA VAL A 8 9.32 -7.70 -14.03
C VAL A 8 10.38 -6.76 -14.58
N VAL A 9 10.39 -6.48 -15.89
CA VAL A 9 11.40 -5.59 -16.47
C VAL A 9 11.21 -4.13 -16.02
N ILE A 10 9.96 -3.66 -15.92
CA ILE A 10 9.66 -2.31 -15.40
C ILE A 10 10.08 -2.20 -13.93
N LYS A 11 9.82 -3.22 -13.11
CA LYS A 11 10.24 -3.27 -11.71
C LYS A 11 11.77 -3.24 -11.59
N ALA A 12 12.48 -4.08 -12.34
CA ALA A 12 13.94 -4.10 -12.32
C ALA A 12 14.56 -2.75 -12.74
N MET A 13 13.99 -2.11 -13.77
CA MET A 13 14.38 -0.77 -14.20
C MET A 13 14.11 0.27 -13.11
N LYS A 14 12.91 0.27 -12.50
CA LYS A 14 12.57 1.15 -11.38
C LYS A 14 13.57 0.98 -10.23
N ASP A 15 13.83 -0.26 -9.80
CA ASP A 15 14.76 -0.59 -8.72
C ASP A 15 16.20 -0.11 -9.03
N TYR A 16 16.63 -0.20 -10.28
CA TYR A 16 17.92 0.36 -10.73
C TYR A 16 17.96 1.89 -10.62
N THR A 17 16.93 2.59 -11.10
CA THR A 17 16.88 4.07 -11.08
C THR A 17 16.80 4.63 -9.65
N ILE A 18 15.99 4.01 -8.77
CA ILE A 18 15.88 4.38 -7.35
C ILE A 18 17.23 4.24 -6.64
N ARG A 19 17.93 3.10 -6.84
CA ARG A 19 19.26 2.88 -6.24
C ARG A 19 20.31 3.88 -6.71
N ARG A 20 20.23 4.31 -7.97
CA ARG A 20 21.11 5.33 -8.55
C ARG A 20 20.71 6.75 -8.17
N GLY A 21 19.51 6.96 -7.59
CA GLY A 21 18.99 8.27 -7.25
C GLY A 21 18.73 9.16 -8.46
N VAL A 22 18.38 8.56 -9.60
CA VAL A 22 18.17 9.24 -10.89
C VAL A 22 16.78 8.95 -11.41
N ASP A 23 16.21 9.88 -12.17
CA ASP A 23 14.83 9.77 -12.64
C ASP A 23 14.75 9.52 -14.16
N TYR A 24 13.59 9.04 -14.60
CA TYR A 24 13.27 8.75 -15.99
C TYR A 24 11.84 9.17 -16.34
N ARG A 25 11.65 9.48 -17.63
CA ARG A 25 10.35 9.67 -18.25
C ARG A 25 10.04 8.50 -19.17
N VAL A 26 8.77 8.08 -19.15
CA VAL A 26 8.26 7.09 -20.11
C VAL A 26 7.86 7.85 -21.37
N TYR A 27 8.40 7.43 -22.52
CA TYR A 27 8.10 8.05 -23.80
C TYR A 27 7.23 7.15 -24.68
N VAL A 28 7.32 5.82 -24.54
CA VAL A 28 6.34 4.87 -25.14
C VAL A 28 5.92 3.84 -24.10
N SER A 29 4.61 3.55 -24.04
CA SER A 29 4.02 2.55 -23.15
C SER A 29 2.87 1.82 -23.85
N GLU A 30 3.21 1.00 -24.83
CA GLU A 30 2.28 0.20 -25.63
C GLU A 30 2.16 -1.24 -25.07
N PRO A 31 1.19 -2.05 -25.53
CA PRO A 31 1.07 -3.45 -25.12
C PRO A 31 2.31 -4.31 -25.41
N THR A 32 3.07 -3.96 -26.46
CA THR A 32 4.24 -4.72 -26.94
C THR A 32 5.55 -3.98 -26.79
N THR A 33 5.54 -2.68 -26.51
CA THR A 33 6.75 -1.85 -26.42
C THR A 33 6.71 -0.95 -25.19
N PHE A 34 7.80 -0.91 -24.45
CA PHE A 34 8.02 0.07 -23.41
C PHE A 34 9.35 0.77 -23.64
N TYR A 35 9.34 2.09 -23.63
CA TYR A 35 10.51 2.92 -23.85
C TYR A 35 10.55 4.04 -22.82
N ALA A 36 11.68 4.12 -22.13
CA ALA A 36 11.97 5.13 -21.13
C ALA A 36 13.34 5.74 -21.39
N GLN A 37 13.48 7.01 -21.03
CA GLN A 37 14.73 7.76 -21.14
C GLN A 37 14.92 8.64 -19.92
N CYS A 38 16.16 9.04 -19.64
CA CYS A 38 16.46 9.90 -18.52
C CYS A 38 15.69 11.23 -18.63
N THR A 39 15.38 11.84 -17.49
CA THR A 39 14.83 13.21 -17.48
C THR A 39 15.81 14.22 -18.09
N GLN A 40 17.11 13.99 -17.96
CA GLN A 40 18.21 14.78 -18.55
C GLN A 40 18.68 14.22 -19.90
N TYR A 41 17.83 13.46 -20.60
CA TYR A 41 18.21 12.86 -21.88
C TYR A 41 18.58 13.94 -22.92
N GLY A 42 19.79 13.84 -23.50
CA GLY A 42 20.35 14.83 -24.44
C GLY A 42 20.94 16.09 -23.78
N ALA A 43 20.87 16.21 -22.45
CA ALA A 43 21.46 17.29 -21.66
C ALA A 43 22.59 16.75 -20.75
N GLY A 44 23.49 15.94 -21.32
CA GLY A 44 24.60 15.30 -20.58
C GLY A 44 24.31 13.90 -20.04
N CYS A 45 23.13 13.34 -20.35
CA CYS A 45 22.82 11.93 -20.12
C CYS A 45 22.19 11.29 -21.34
N ASP A 46 22.71 10.13 -21.75
CA ASP A 46 22.17 9.37 -22.88
C ASP A 46 21.45 8.10 -22.43
N TRP A 47 21.16 7.97 -21.14
CA TRP A 47 20.48 6.80 -20.60
C TRP A 47 19.09 6.68 -21.19
N LEU A 48 18.85 5.52 -21.81
CA LEU A 48 17.55 5.08 -22.27
C LEU A 48 17.47 3.56 -22.19
N ILE A 49 16.25 3.07 -22.19
CA ILE A 49 15.94 1.65 -22.28
C ILE A 49 14.69 1.46 -23.15
N ARG A 50 14.78 0.58 -24.13
CA ARG A 50 13.66 0.10 -24.95
C ARG A 50 13.53 -1.39 -24.76
N VAL A 51 12.36 -1.84 -24.31
CA VAL A 51 12.01 -3.25 -24.19
C VAL A 51 10.81 -3.56 -25.07
N THR A 52 10.81 -4.75 -25.65
CA THR A 52 9.76 -5.19 -26.58
C THR A 52 9.36 -6.62 -26.27
N LYS A 53 8.06 -6.90 -26.37
CA LYS A 53 7.50 -8.25 -26.24
C LYS A 53 7.87 -9.09 -27.47
N MET A 54 8.54 -10.21 -27.24
CA MET A 54 8.80 -11.23 -28.23
C MET A 54 7.58 -12.13 -28.38
N GLN A 55 6.86 -12.00 -29.50
CA GLN A 55 5.64 -12.79 -29.74
C GLN A 55 5.91 -14.30 -29.72
N LYS A 56 7.04 -14.76 -30.28
CA LYS A 56 7.36 -16.19 -30.39
C LYS A 56 7.75 -16.87 -29.08
N LYS A 57 8.33 -16.12 -28.14
CA LYS A 57 8.87 -16.65 -26.87
C LYS A 57 8.05 -16.26 -25.64
N TYR A 58 6.99 -15.47 -25.82
CA TYR A 58 6.20 -14.87 -24.74
C TYR A 58 7.02 -14.13 -23.67
N CYS A 59 8.23 -13.68 -24.00
CA CYS A 59 9.13 -12.97 -23.10
C CYS A 59 9.33 -11.50 -23.52
N TRP A 60 9.90 -10.69 -22.63
CA TRP A 60 10.28 -9.30 -22.90
C TRP A 60 11.79 -9.18 -23.02
N GLU A 61 12.27 -8.55 -24.08
CA GLU A 61 13.70 -8.37 -24.33
C GLU A 61 14.07 -6.90 -24.36
N ILE A 62 15.22 -6.56 -23.76
CA ILE A 62 15.85 -5.25 -23.94
C ILE A 62 16.41 -5.15 -25.37
N ARG A 63 15.77 -4.34 -26.21
CA ARG A 63 16.17 -4.08 -27.60
C ARG A 63 17.19 -2.97 -27.74
N ARG A 64 17.13 -1.98 -26.84
CA ARG A 64 18.08 -0.86 -26.82
C ARG A 64 18.36 -0.46 -25.39
N TYR A 65 19.64 -0.30 -25.06
CA TYR A 65 20.10 0.19 -23.78
C TYR A 65 21.42 0.91 -23.97
N ASN A 66 21.49 2.16 -23.55
CA ASN A 66 22.66 3.02 -23.76
C ASN A 66 23.64 2.99 -22.56
N GLY A 67 23.62 1.93 -21.74
CA GLY A 67 24.50 1.83 -20.58
C GLY A 67 24.00 2.59 -19.36
N SER A 68 24.92 2.91 -18.45
CA SER A 68 24.60 3.53 -17.15
C SER A 68 24.24 5.01 -17.27
N HIS A 69 23.55 5.55 -16.25
CA HIS A 69 23.35 6.99 -16.16
C HIS A 69 24.69 7.70 -15.93
N THR A 70 24.98 8.72 -16.73
CA THR A 70 26.09 9.67 -16.55
C THR A 70 25.67 10.90 -15.74
N CYS A 71 24.38 11.20 -15.66
CA CYS A 71 23.86 12.25 -14.80
C CYS A 71 23.88 11.84 -13.32
N THR A 72 24.08 12.85 -12.46
CA THR A 72 23.82 12.76 -11.03
C THR A 72 22.39 13.22 -10.72
N ARG A 73 21.98 13.04 -9.46
CA ARG A 73 20.66 13.44 -8.95
C ARG A 73 20.44 14.93 -9.20
N PHE A 74 19.50 15.26 -10.10
CA PHE A 74 19.26 16.64 -10.55
C PHE A 74 18.62 17.53 -9.48
N THR A 75 17.83 16.95 -8.58
CA THR A 75 17.07 17.69 -7.55
C THR A 75 17.51 17.29 -6.14
N ILE A 76 17.69 18.30 -5.27
CA ILE A 76 17.91 18.16 -3.81
C ILE A 76 16.70 17.50 -3.12
N SER A 77 15.56 17.40 -3.81
CA SER A 77 14.38 16.66 -3.33
C SER A 77 14.79 15.25 -2.91
N GLN A 78 14.67 15.00 -1.60
CA GLN A 78 14.91 13.68 -1.03
C GLN A 78 13.83 12.66 -1.43
N ASP A 79 12.69 13.16 -1.91
CA ASP A 79 11.59 12.35 -2.39
C ASP A 79 11.79 11.93 -3.85
N HIS A 80 11.98 10.63 -4.09
CA HIS A 80 12.15 10.08 -5.44
C HIS A 80 10.78 9.79 -6.06
N SER A 81 10.51 10.36 -7.23
CA SER A 81 9.17 10.29 -7.88
C SER A 81 8.71 8.85 -8.14
N LYS A 82 9.65 7.94 -8.44
CA LYS A 82 9.38 6.52 -8.72
C LYS A 82 9.36 5.62 -7.48
N LEU A 83 9.77 6.13 -6.32
CA LEU A 83 9.57 5.44 -5.04
C LEU A 83 8.13 5.71 -4.61
N ASP A 84 7.20 4.96 -5.19
CA ASP A 84 5.77 5.08 -4.92
C ASP A 84 5.38 4.37 -3.60
N SER A 85 4.22 4.73 -3.04
CA SER A 85 3.75 4.14 -1.78
C SER A 85 3.52 2.63 -1.88
N LYS A 86 3.28 2.09 -3.09
CA LYS A 86 3.15 0.65 -3.32
C LYS A 86 4.50 -0.06 -3.14
N THR A 87 5.57 0.49 -3.71
CA THR A 87 6.93 -0.05 -3.57
C THR A 87 7.38 -0.01 -2.12
N VAL A 88 7.06 1.08 -1.40
CA VAL A 88 7.35 1.18 0.03
C VAL A 88 6.51 0.17 0.83
N ALA A 89 5.23 -0.02 0.51
CA ALA A 89 4.35 -0.96 1.20
C ALA A 89 4.90 -2.40 1.16
N GLU A 90 5.35 -2.85 -0.02
CA GLU A 90 5.99 -4.17 -0.18
C GLU A 90 7.25 -4.30 0.70
N ALA A 91 8.05 -3.23 0.81
CA ALA A 91 9.30 -3.24 1.57
C ALA A 91 9.13 -3.20 3.09
N ILE A 92 8.00 -2.69 3.58
CA ILE A 92 7.66 -2.63 5.02
C ILE A 92 6.67 -3.72 5.44
N LYS A 93 6.15 -4.51 4.50
CA LYS A 93 5.19 -5.59 4.76
C LYS A 93 5.59 -6.47 5.96
N PRO A 94 6.84 -6.96 6.07
CA PRO A 94 7.24 -7.78 7.22
C PRO A 94 7.19 -7.04 8.57
N LEU A 95 7.41 -5.72 8.58
CA LEU A 95 7.36 -4.91 9.80
C LEU A 95 5.91 -4.68 10.25
N VAL A 96 5.02 -4.44 9.30
CA VAL A 96 3.59 -4.24 9.55
C VAL A 96 2.90 -5.53 9.97
N GLU A 97 3.35 -6.67 9.47
CA GLU A 97 2.88 -8.00 9.89
C GLU A 97 3.17 -8.27 11.37
N VAL A 98 4.35 -7.87 11.84
CA VAL A 98 4.75 -8.00 13.26
C VAL A 98 4.04 -6.96 14.14
N ASP A 99 3.94 -5.71 13.68
CA ASP A 99 3.29 -4.63 14.42
C ASP A 99 2.42 -3.75 13.49
N PRO A 100 1.10 -4.02 13.40
CA PRO A 100 0.17 -3.18 12.64
C PRO A 100 0.08 -1.74 13.19
N SER A 101 0.43 -1.53 14.46
CA SER A 101 0.39 -0.22 15.12
C SER A 101 1.61 0.66 14.80
N LEU A 102 2.60 0.12 14.07
CA LEU A 102 3.86 0.77 13.70
C LEU A 102 3.71 2.26 13.36
N LYS A 103 4.41 3.14 14.08
CA LYS A 103 4.30 4.58 13.85
C LYS A 103 4.83 4.95 12.47
N VAL A 104 4.17 5.90 11.79
CA VAL A 104 4.60 6.40 10.47
C VAL A 104 6.04 6.94 10.50
N LYS A 105 6.47 7.55 11.61
CA LYS A 105 7.86 7.99 11.78
C LYS A 105 8.86 6.83 11.73
N SER A 106 8.51 5.68 12.29
CA SER A 106 9.32 4.46 12.20
C SER A 106 9.39 3.93 10.77
N VAL A 107 8.28 4.00 10.02
CA VAL A 107 8.28 3.66 8.57
C VAL A 107 9.29 4.52 7.80
N ILE A 108 9.33 5.83 8.05
CA ILE A 108 10.30 6.73 7.39
C ILE A 108 11.74 6.33 7.74
N ALA A 109 12.02 6.08 9.03
CA ALA A 109 13.34 5.69 9.51
C ALA A 109 13.84 4.37 8.90
N GLU A 110 12.94 3.40 8.69
CA GLU A 110 13.26 2.10 8.09
C GLU A 110 13.45 2.16 6.57
N VAL A 111 12.70 3.04 5.90
CA VAL A 111 12.76 3.20 4.44
C VAL A 111 14.05 3.93 4.01
N GLN A 112 14.51 4.89 4.82
CA GLN A 112 15.70 5.69 4.52
C GLN A 112 16.95 4.85 4.19
N PRO A 113 17.41 3.92 5.06
CA PRO A 113 18.59 3.09 4.76
C PRO A 113 18.34 2.09 3.63
N LYS A 114 17.10 1.60 3.47
CA LYS A 114 16.75 0.61 2.42
C LYS A 114 16.84 1.19 1.00
N PHE A 115 16.39 2.43 0.82
CA PHE A 115 16.29 3.04 -0.50
C PHE A 115 17.28 4.18 -0.73
N ASN A 116 18.09 4.54 0.27
CA ASN A 116 18.95 5.73 0.25
C ASN A 116 18.16 7.01 -0.12
N ASN A 117 16.91 7.09 0.35
CA ASN A 117 15.95 8.15 0.03
C ASN A 117 15.05 8.41 1.24
N ILE A 118 14.81 9.69 1.55
CA ILE A 118 13.86 10.07 2.61
C ILE A 118 12.51 10.31 1.96
N ILE A 119 11.52 9.53 2.39
CA ILE A 119 10.13 9.70 1.95
C ILE A 119 9.41 10.72 2.83
N ASN A 120 8.49 11.47 2.24
CA ASN A 120 7.63 12.37 2.99
C ASN A 120 6.62 11.59 3.87
N TYR A 121 6.06 12.27 4.88
CA TYR A 121 5.13 11.67 5.83
C TYR A 121 3.88 11.08 5.17
N HIS A 122 3.27 11.80 4.24
CA HIS A 122 2.04 11.37 3.56
C HIS A 122 2.26 10.07 2.77
N LYS A 123 3.40 9.95 2.08
CA LYS A 123 3.80 8.74 1.36
C LYS A 123 4.03 7.57 2.30
N ALA A 124 4.69 7.81 3.44
CA ALA A 124 4.90 6.78 4.46
C ALA A 124 3.57 6.30 5.07
N TRP A 125 2.64 7.22 5.33
CA TRP A 125 1.31 6.90 5.83
C TRP A 125 0.52 6.06 4.81
N LEU A 126 0.48 6.47 3.54
CA LEU A 126 -0.17 5.70 2.47
C LEU A 126 0.45 4.32 2.29
N ALA A 127 1.78 4.21 2.37
CA ALA A 127 2.47 2.94 2.27
C ALA A 127 2.11 2.01 3.43
N LYS A 128 2.01 2.54 4.65
CA LYS A 128 1.55 1.78 5.81
C LYS A 128 0.13 1.24 5.58
N GLN A 129 -0.81 2.08 5.16
CA GLN A 129 -2.19 1.66 4.90
C GLN A 129 -2.26 0.55 3.83
N LYS A 130 -1.52 0.71 2.73
CA LYS A 130 -1.41 -0.32 1.69
C LYS A 130 -0.80 -1.62 2.21
N ALA A 131 0.22 -1.55 3.07
CA ALA A 131 0.81 -2.74 3.66
C ALA A 131 -0.17 -3.47 4.58
N VAL A 132 -0.94 -2.74 5.40
CA VAL A 132 -2.03 -3.30 6.22
C VAL A 132 -3.05 -3.99 5.32
N GLU A 133 -3.50 -3.32 4.27
CA GLU A 133 -4.46 -3.88 3.31
C GLU A 133 -3.95 -5.15 2.61
N LEU A 134 -2.65 -5.19 2.25
CA LEU A 134 -2.01 -6.36 1.63
C LEU A 134 -1.86 -7.57 2.56
N ILE A 135 -1.94 -7.37 3.89
CA ILE A 135 -1.76 -8.44 4.90
C ILE A 135 -3.12 -8.87 5.45
N PHE A 136 -3.93 -7.90 5.88
CA PHE A 136 -5.17 -8.12 6.61
C PHE A 136 -6.42 -8.00 5.74
N GLY A 137 -6.25 -7.60 4.47
CA GLY A 137 -7.35 -7.31 3.56
C GLY A 137 -7.85 -5.88 3.68
N GLY A 138 -8.77 -5.53 2.79
CA GLY A 138 -9.43 -4.22 2.81
C GLY A 138 -10.30 -4.03 4.04
N TRP A 139 -10.64 -2.77 4.31
CA TRP A 139 -11.62 -2.43 5.33
C TRP A 139 -12.95 -3.15 5.08
N GLU A 140 -13.40 -3.23 3.81
CA GLU A 140 -14.64 -3.90 3.41
C GLU A 140 -14.70 -5.36 3.88
N ALA A 141 -13.66 -6.15 3.59
CA ALA A 141 -13.56 -7.54 4.07
C ALA A 141 -13.56 -7.64 5.62
N SER A 142 -12.99 -6.63 6.30
CA SER A 142 -13.03 -6.56 7.77
C SER A 142 -14.46 -6.28 8.29
N TYR A 143 -15.25 -5.47 7.58
CA TYR A 143 -16.65 -5.22 7.92
C TYR A 143 -17.54 -6.43 7.62
N GLU A 144 -17.30 -7.15 6.52
CA GLU A 144 -18.05 -8.36 6.18
C GLU A 144 -17.87 -9.49 7.20
N THR A 145 -16.67 -9.60 7.77
CA THR A 145 -16.35 -10.64 8.77
C THR A 145 -16.83 -10.28 10.18
N PHE A 146 -17.24 -9.04 10.40
CA PHE A 146 -17.57 -8.51 11.72
C PHE A 146 -18.77 -9.21 12.40
N PRO A 147 -19.90 -9.48 11.71
CA PRO A 147 -21.01 -10.23 12.30
C PRO A 147 -20.62 -11.66 12.71
N ILE A 148 -19.84 -12.35 11.87
CA ILE A 148 -19.33 -13.70 12.15
C ILE A 148 -18.45 -13.68 13.40
N TRP A 149 -17.61 -12.65 13.54
CA TRP A 149 -16.74 -12.50 14.70
C TRP A 149 -17.52 -12.28 16.00
N PHE A 150 -18.60 -11.51 15.95
CA PHE A 150 -19.49 -11.32 17.10
C PHE A 150 -20.23 -12.60 17.48
N GLU A 151 -20.73 -13.35 16.51
CA GLU A 151 -21.35 -14.64 16.76
C GLU A 151 -20.37 -15.62 17.41
N ALA A 152 -19.14 -15.70 16.88
CA ALA A 152 -18.08 -16.53 17.46
C ALA A 152 -17.71 -16.10 18.88
N MET A 153 -17.70 -14.80 19.18
CA MET A 153 -17.46 -14.28 20.52
C MET A 153 -18.56 -14.72 21.49
N CYS A 154 -19.83 -14.52 21.14
CA CYS A 154 -20.96 -14.93 21.98
C CYS A 154 -21.00 -16.45 22.18
N HIS A 155 -20.59 -17.23 21.17
CA HIS A 155 -20.49 -18.69 21.30
C HIS A 155 -19.37 -19.10 22.27
N LYS A 156 -18.21 -18.43 22.22
CA LYS A 156 -17.06 -18.75 23.07
C LYS A 156 -17.23 -18.28 24.51
N GLU A 157 -17.84 -17.11 24.69
CA GLU A 157 -18.15 -16.53 25.99
C GLU A 157 -19.65 -16.18 26.03
N PRO A 158 -20.51 -17.11 26.46
CA PRO A 158 -21.96 -16.90 26.49
C PRO A 158 -22.41 -15.73 27.36
N SER A 159 -21.55 -15.24 28.25
CA SER A 159 -21.80 -14.06 29.06
C SER A 159 -21.47 -12.73 28.34
N ALA A 160 -20.86 -12.79 27.15
CA ALA A 160 -20.66 -11.63 26.30
C ALA A 160 -22.00 -11.20 25.68
N VAL A 161 -22.28 -9.91 25.75
CA VAL A 161 -23.41 -9.27 25.09
C VAL A 161 -22.85 -8.43 23.95
N VAL A 162 -23.35 -8.66 22.75
CA VAL A 162 -23.04 -7.84 21.57
C VAL A 162 -24.34 -7.35 20.96
N HIS A 163 -24.41 -6.04 20.70
CA HIS A 163 -25.45 -5.41 19.91
C HIS A 163 -24.80 -4.53 18.87
N PHE A 164 -25.18 -4.68 17.61
CA PHE A 164 -24.76 -3.77 16.56
C PHE A 164 -25.94 -3.36 15.70
N GLU A 165 -25.86 -2.14 15.20
CA GLU A 165 -26.88 -1.50 14.39
C GLU A 165 -26.27 -1.12 13.05
N THR A 166 -27.00 -1.37 11.98
CA THR A 166 -26.67 -0.94 10.63
C THR A 166 -27.72 0.04 10.12
N MET A 167 -27.30 0.97 9.28
CA MET A 167 -28.18 1.90 8.59
C MET A 167 -28.07 1.72 7.07
N PRO A 168 -29.11 2.06 6.29
CA PRO A 168 -29.01 2.05 4.84
C PRO A 168 -27.94 3.05 4.36
N ALA A 169 -27.20 2.70 3.31
CA ALA A 169 -26.26 3.62 2.69
C ALA A 169 -26.99 4.57 1.72
N TYR A 170 -26.60 5.85 1.74
CA TYR A 170 -27.13 6.87 0.82
C TYR A 170 -25.99 7.50 0.04
N GLN A 171 -26.20 7.69 -1.26
CA GLN A 171 -25.33 8.50 -2.11
C GLN A 171 -26.08 9.78 -2.49
N ARG A 172 -25.70 10.89 -1.86
CA ARG A 172 -26.52 12.12 -1.82
C ARG A 172 -27.84 11.82 -1.11
N ASP A 173 -28.92 11.67 -1.85
CA ASP A 173 -30.26 11.35 -1.33
C ASP A 173 -30.79 10.01 -1.83
N ASP A 174 -30.06 9.33 -2.72
CA ASP A 174 -30.47 8.05 -3.29
C ASP A 174 -30.00 6.91 -2.38
N LEU A 175 -30.95 6.05 -1.99
CA LEU A 175 -30.64 4.80 -1.30
C LEU A 175 -29.79 3.92 -2.21
N VAL A 176 -28.66 3.44 -1.71
CA VAL A 176 -27.83 2.46 -2.41
C VAL A 176 -28.32 1.06 -2.00
N PRO A 177 -28.97 0.30 -2.90
CA PRO A 177 -29.47 -1.03 -2.58
C PRO A 177 -28.34 -1.96 -2.15
N ASP A 178 -28.63 -2.88 -1.25
CA ASP A 178 -27.71 -3.94 -0.78
C ASP A 178 -26.43 -3.44 -0.07
N ILE A 179 -26.31 -2.14 0.21
CA ILE A 179 -25.22 -1.57 1.01
C ILE A 179 -25.78 -1.03 2.32
N CYS A 180 -25.23 -1.56 3.43
CA CYS A 180 -25.51 -1.09 4.77
C CYS A 180 -24.23 -0.53 5.40
N VAL A 181 -24.38 0.57 6.15
CA VAL A 181 -23.31 1.18 6.93
C VAL A 181 -23.44 0.71 8.37
N LEU A 182 -22.36 0.19 8.95
CA LEU A 182 -22.32 -0.07 10.39
C LEU A 182 -22.45 1.25 11.14
N HIS A 183 -23.54 1.42 11.88
CA HIS A 183 -23.82 2.65 12.61
C HIS A 183 -23.16 2.64 13.98
N ARG A 184 -23.44 1.60 14.78
CA ARG A 184 -22.98 1.49 16.16
C ARG A 184 -22.78 0.04 16.53
N VAL A 185 -21.85 -0.18 17.44
CA VAL A 185 -21.57 -1.48 18.06
C VAL A 185 -21.41 -1.24 19.55
N PHE A 186 -22.12 -2.01 20.33
CA PHE A 186 -21.93 -2.19 21.75
C PHE A 186 -21.54 -3.63 22.02
N TRP A 187 -20.50 -3.83 22.82
CA TRP A 187 -20.13 -5.15 23.31
C TRP A 187 -19.58 -5.06 24.72
N SER A 188 -19.94 -6.01 25.58
CA SER A 188 -19.46 -6.07 26.96
C SER A 188 -19.61 -7.48 27.51
N TYR A 189 -18.70 -7.88 28.40
CA TYR A 189 -18.86 -9.08 29.21
C TYR A 189 -19.83 -8.82 30.37
N TYR A 190 -20.57 -9.85 30.78
CA TYR A 190 -21.53 -9.77 31.88
C TYR A 190 -20.95 -9.21 33.20
N PRO A 191 -19.71 -9.57 33.63
CA PRO A 191 -19.10 -8.98 34.82
C PRO A 191 -18.94 -7.46 34.73
N CYS A 192 -18.62 -6.93 33.54
CA CYS A 192 -18.47 -5.49 33.32
C CYS A 192 -19.83 -4.77 33.38
N ILE A 193 -20.89 -5.38 32.84
CA ILE A 193 -22.26 -4.85 32.91
C ILE A 193 -22.70 -4.76 34.37
N ARG A 194 -22.52 -5.84 35.14
CA ARG A 194 -22.84 -5.87 36.58
C ARG A 194 -22.03 -4.88 37.39
N GLY A 195 -20.71 -4.83 37.18
CA GLY A 195 -19.83 -3.89 37.89
C GLY A 195 -20.23 -2.43 37.68
N SER A 196 -20.66 -2.07 36.47
CA SER A 196 -21.13 -0.71 36.18
C SER A 196 -22.39 -0.31 36.96
N ALA A 197 -23.32 -1.25 37.18
CA ALA A 197 -24.52 -1.00 37.98
C ALA A 197 -24.18 -0.78 39.46
N ILE A 198 -23.25 -1.57 40.00
CA ILE A 198 -22.78 -1.45 41.38
C ILE A 198 -22.06 -0.11 41.60
N LEU A 199 -21.15 0.26 40.69
CA LEU A 199 -20.44 1.55 40.78
C LEU A 199 -21.39 2.75 40.66
N ARG A 200 -22.43 2.68 39.81
CA ARG A 200 -23.44 3.75 39.72
C ARG A 200 -24.26 3.90 41.00
N SER A 201 -24.57 2.80 41.70
CA SER A 201 -25.29 2.84 42.98
C SER A 201 -24.48 3.41 44.16
N GLN A 202 -23.16 3.57 44.03
CA GLN A 202 -22.31 4.17 45.06
C GLN A 202 -21.95 5.65 44.81
N ILE A 203 -22.41 6.21 43.70
CA ILE A 203 -22.16 7.61 43.31
C ILE A 203 -23.44 8.47 43.44
N GLN A 204 -24.57 7.84 43.82
CA GLN A 204 -25.80 8.51 44.28
C GLN A 204 -25.91 8.43 45.79
#